data_AF-A0A951EDH0-F1
#
_entry.id   AF-A0A951EDH0-F1
#
_cell.length_a   1.000
_cell.length_b   1.000
_cell.length_c   1.000
_cell.angle_alpha   90.00
_cell.angle_beta   90.00
_cell.angle_gamma   90.00
#
_symmetry.space_group_name_H-M   'P 1'
#
loop_
_entity.id
_entity.type
_entity.pdbx_description
1 polymer ?
#
loop_
_entity_poly.entity_id
_entity_poly.type
_entity_poly.pdbx_seq_one_letter_code
_entity_poly.pdbx_strand_id
1 'polypeptide(L)'
;MYFPAGTPDPQDIVEGRVDLEGSAIRELAEETGLTEGDIRSEDGWTIVIGAHRIACMKTVRASEPAAVLLARIHAFLARDPHSELARVHAVSSAGNCEGLDMPPFMLAYLEAAFAKT
;
A
#
# COMPACT_ATOMS: atom_id res chain seq x y z
N MET A 1 10.70 -3.01 5.83
CA MET A 1 9.69 -2.00 5.46
C MET A 1 8.91 -2.51 4.27
N TYR A 2 7.60 -2.29 4.27
CA TYR A 2 6.70 -2.73 3.21
C TYR A 2 5.51 -1.76 3.12
N PHE A 3 4.77 -1.80 2.00
CA PHE A 3 3.50 -1.07 1.88
C PHE A 3 2.38 -1.82 2.61
N PRO A 4 1.34 -1.11 3.08
CA PRO A 4 0.09 -1.77 3.46
C PRO A 4 -0.39 -2.67 2.32
N ALA A 5 -0.52 -3.96 2.60
CA ALA A 5 -0.80 -4.97 1.57
C ALA A 5 -1.10 -6.33 2.20
N GLY A 6 -2.09 -7.01 1.63
CA GLY A 6 -2.41 -8.40 1.98
C GLY A 6 -2.47 -9.32 0.77
N THR A 7 -2.76 -10.58 1.04
CA THR A 7 -3.09 -11.57 0.01
C THR A 7 -4.61 -11.73 -0.03
N PRO A 8 -5.24 -11.64 -1.20
CA PRO A 8 -6.68 -11.89 -1.29
C PRO A 8 -7.04 -13.26 -0.71
N ASP A 9 -8.15 -13.30 0.02
CA ASP A 9 -8.66 -14.52 0.63
C ASP A 9 -10.02 -14.92 0.00
N PRO A 10 -10.59 -16.09 0.33
CA PRO A 10 -11.83 -16.56 -0.28
C PRO A 10 -13.03 -15.59 -0.18
N GLN A 11 -13.04 -14.68 0.80
CA GLN A 11 -14.10 -13.68 0.95
C GLN A 11 -14.03 -12.57 -0.11
N ASP A 12 -12.87 -12.38 -0.75
CA ASP A 12 -12.68 -11.40 -1.82
C ASP A 12 -13.24 -11.90 -3.17
N ILE A 13 -13.98 -13.02 -3.19
CA ILE A 13 -14.63 -13.54 -4.41
C ILE A 13 -16.02 -12.92 -4.57
N VAL A 14 -16.17 -12.07 -5.58
CA VAL A 14 -17.43 -11.44 -5.98
C VAL A 14 -17.83 -11.97 -7.35
N GLU A 15 -19.02 -12.57 -7.45
CA GLU A 15 -19.57 -13.12 -8.70
C GLU A 15 -18.59 -14.06 -9.45
N GLY A 16 -17.83 -14.86 -8.70
CA GLY A 16 -16.86 -15.82 -9.26
C GLY A 16 -15.55 -15.20 -9.74
N ARG A 17 -15.26 -13.95 -9.40
CA ARG A 17 -14.01 -13.25 -9.68
C ARG A 17 -13.39 -12.73 -8.39
N VAL A 18 -12.06 -12.71 -8.32
CA VAL A 18 -11.35 -12.08 -7.20
C VAL A 18 -11.42 -10.57 -7.37
N ASP A 19 -12.00 -9.88 -6.39
CA ASP A 19 -11.99 -8.42 -6.28
C ASP A 19 -10.66 -7.97 -5.67
N LEU A 20 -9.65 -7.83 -6.54
CA LEU A 20 -8.32 -7.39 -6.14
C LEU A 20 -8.32 -5.96 -5.58
N GLU A 21 -9.20 -5.09 -6.11
CA GLU A 21 -9.25 -3.70 -5.67
C GLU A 21 -9.88 -3.61 -4.28
N GLY A 22 -11.05 -4.24 -4.09
CA GLY A 22 -11.69 -4.33 -2.78
C GLY A 22 -10.77 -4.93 -1.73
N SER A 23 -10.05 -6.01 -2.06
CA SER A 23 -9.03 -6.62 -1.19
C SER A 23 -7.93 -5.61 -0.82
N ALA A 24 -7.30 -4.95 -1.80
CA ALA A 24 -6.23 -3.97 -1.54
C ALA A 24 -6.69 -2.76 -0.71
N ILE A 25 -7.92 -2.29 -0.94
CA ILE A 25 -8.51 -1.18 -0.18
C ILE A 25 -8.88 -1.60 1.25
N ARG A 26 -9.40 -2.82 1.44
CA ARG A 26 -9.65 -3.38 2.77
C ARG A 26 -8.37 -3.46 3.59
N GLU A 27 -7.30 -4.03 3.03
CA GLU A 27 -5.99 -4.13 3.69
C GLU A 27 -5.41 -2.75 4.03
N LEU A 28 -5.54 -1.77 3.12
CA LEU A 28 -5.14 -0.38 3.40
C LEU A 28 -5.91 0.18 4.60
N ALA A 29 -7.22 -0.05 4.68
CA ALA A 29 -8.06 0.42 5.77
C ALA A 29 -7.74 -0.28 7.09
N GLU A 30 -7.53 -1.59 7.08
CA GLU A 30 -7.18 -2.40 8.25
C GLU A 30 -5.82 -2.00 8.83
N GLU A 31 -4.81 -1.78 8.00
CA GLU A 31 -3.46 -1.48 8.47
C GLU A 31 -3.23 0.02 8.77
N THR A 32 -3.99 0.93 8.14
CA THR A 32 -3.70 2.38 8.24
C THR A 32 -4.87 3.24 8.73
N GLY A 33 -6.08 2.70 8.74
CA GLY A 33 -7.31 3.43 9.02
C GLY A 33 -7.78 4.35 7.88
N LEU A 34 -7.11 4.34 6.71
CA LEU A 34 -7.54 5.09 5.53
C LEU A 34 -8.56 4.29 4.72
N THR A 35 -9.71 4.90 4.47
CA THR A 35 -10.85 4.27 3.79
C THR A 35 -11.03 4.79 2.37
N GLU A 36 -11.97 4.22 1.60
CA GLU A 36 -12.39 4.74 0.29
C GLU A 36 -12.86 6.20 0.32
N GLY A 37 -13.28 6.71 1.49
CA GLY A 37 -13.64 8.12 1.64
C GLY A 37 -12.43 9.05 1.69
N ASP A 38 -11.24 8.52 2.00
CA ASP A 38 -9.99 9.27 2.18
C ASP A 38 -9.13 9.29 0.92
N ILE A 39 -9.30 8.30 0.05
CA ILE A 39 -8.46 8.03 -1.11
C ILE A 39 -9.30 7.84 -2.37
N ARG A 40 -8.67 8.07 -3.52
CA ARG A 40 -9.18 7.66 -4.83
C ARG A 40 -8.19 6.72 -5.48
N SER A 41 -8.68 5.56 -5.89
CA SER A 41 -7.97 4.64 -6.75
C SER A 41 -7.68 5.23 -8.13
N GLU A 42 -6.46 5.06 -8.63
CA GLU A 42 -6.14 5.32 -10.03
C GLU A 42 -6.55 4.16 -10.93
N ASP A 43 -6.75 4.46 -12.22
CA ASP A 43 -7.05 3.45 -13.21
C ASP A 43 -5.84 2.54 -13.46
N GLY A 44 -6.11 1.25 -13.70
CA GLY A 44 -5.10 0.25 -14.01
C GLY A 44 -4.34 -0.28 -12.81
N TRP A 45 -3.40 -1.17 -13.11
CA TRP A 45 -2.59 -1.90 -12.15
C TRP A 45 -1.16 -2.01 -12.66
N THR A 46 -0.18 -2.00 -11.76
CA THR A 46 1.20 -2.37 -12.10
C THR A 46 1.46 -3.76 -11.55
N ILE A 47 1.82 -4.70 -12.44
CA ILE A 47 2.17 -6.07 -12.03
C ILE A 47 3.70 -6.18 -11.94
N VAL A 48 4.20 -6.57 -10.76
CA VAL A 48 5.62 -6.87 -10.57
C VAL A 48 5.78 -8.38 -10.40
N ILE A 49 6.51 -8.98 -11.33
CA ILE A 49 6.75 -10.43 -11.35
C ILE A 49 8.11 -10.68 -10.71
N GLY A 50 8.10 -11.27 -9.52
CA GLY A 50 9.28 -11.79 -8.84
C GLY A 50 9.43 -13.30 -9.03
N ALA A 51 10.53 -13.87 -8.53
CA ALA A 51 10.83 -15.30 -8.66
C ALA A 51 9.76 -16.23 -8.03
N HIS A 52 9.13 -15.79 -6.94
CA HIS A 52 8.18 -16.61 -6.17
C HIS A 52 6.83 -15.92 -5.93
N ARG A 53 6.63 -14.71 -6.47
CA ARG A 53 5.48 -13.86 -6.16
C ARG A 53 5.10 -13.02 -7.37
N ILE A 54 3.80 -12.81 -7.56
CA ILE A 54 3.25 -11.81 -8.46
C ILE A 54 2.59 -10.75 -7.58
N ALA A 55 3.15 -9.54 -7.57
CA ALA A 55 2.59 -8.43 -6.80
C ALA A 55 1.71 -7.57 -7.71
N CYS A 56 0.44 -7.44 -7.35
CA CYS A 56 -0.51 -6.55 -8.00
C CYS A 56 -0.51 -5.21 -7.27
N MET A 57 0.10 -4.19 -7.85
CA MET A 57 0.24 -2.87 -7.22
C MET A 57 -0.88 -1.94 -7.67
N LYS A 58 -1.70 -1.48 -6.72
CA LYS A 58 -2.71 -0.45 -6.95
C LYS A 58 -2.19 0.90 -6.49
N THR A 59 -2.24 1.91 -7.38
CA THR A 59 -1.95 3.29 -6.97
C THR A 59 -3.22 3.94 -6.46
N VAL A 60 -3.14 4.57 -5.30
CA VAL A 60 -4.20 5.36 -4.70
C VAL A 60 -3.70 6.78 -4.43
N ARG A 61 -4.59 7.75 -4.52
CA ARG A 61 -4.30 9.17 -4.23
C ARG A 61 -5.18 9.68 -3.11
N ALA A 62 -4.54 10.25 -2.10
CA ALA A 62 -5.22 11.08 -1.12
C ALA A 62 -5.17 12.56 -1.56
N SER A 63 -6.19 13.33 -1.19
CA SER A 63 -6.19 14.79 -1.37
C SER A 63 -5.45 15.52 -0.25
N GLU A 64 -5.28 14.86 0.90
CA GLU A 64 -4.61 15.42 2.06
C GLU A 64 -3.08 15.46 1.90
N PRO A 65 -2.39 16.45 2.51
CA PRO A 65 -0.93 16.48 2.56
C PRO A 65 -0.35 15.26 3.29
N ALA A 66 0.81 14.78 2.83
CA ALA A 66 1.48 13.61 3.41
C ALA A 66 1.69 13.69 4.94
N ALA A 67 2.00 14.87 5.47
CA ALA A 67 2.17 15.05 6.92
C ALA A 67 0.87 14.84 7.72
N VAL A 68 -0.28 15.21 7.15
CA VAL A 68 -1.60 14.99 7.77
C VAL A 68 -1.93 13.50 7.76
N LEU A 69 -1.72 12.83 6.63
CA LEU A 69 -1.92 11.38 6.51
C LEU A 69 -1.03 10.62 7.50
N LEU A 70 0.26 10.95 7.58
CA LEU A 70 1.16 10.30 8.55
C LEU A 70 0.68 10.46 9.99
N ALA A 71 0.24 11.65 10.38
CA ALA A 71 -0.27 11.89 11.73
C ALA A 71 -1.54 11.07 12.02
N ARG A 72 -2.47 11.00 11.06
CA ARG A 72 -3.69 10.18 11.16
C ARG A 72 -3.35 8.69 11.31
N ILE A 73 -2.48 8.18 10.44
CA ILE A 73 -2.07 6.77 10.46
C ILE A 73 -1.37 6.46 11.78
N HIS A 74 -0.39 7.26 12.23
CA HIS A 74 0.28 6.99 13.51
C HIS A 74 -0.68 7.04 14.70
N ALA A 75 -1.70 7.91 14.67
CA ALA A 75 -2.74 7.93 15.69
C ALA A 75 -3.67 6.70 15.63
N PHE A 76 -3.90 6.12 14.45
CA PHE A 76 -4.60 4.85 14.27
C PHE A 76 -3.79 3.69 14.84
N LEU A 77 -2.52 3.55 14.42
CA LEU A 77 -1.61 2.49 14.88
C LEU A 77 -1.46 2.49 16.41
N ALA A 78 -1.35 3.68 17.02
CA ALA A 78 -1.19 3.80 18.48
C ALA A 78 -2.41 3.33 19.30
N ARG A 79 -3.58 3.15 18.68
CA ARG A 79 -4.80 2.66 19.34
C ARG A 79 -4.92 1.14 19.30
N ASP A 80 -4.23 0.49 18.37
CA ASP A 80 -4.31 -0.95 18.17
C ASP A 80 -3.06 -1.65 18.71
N PRO A 81 -3.15 -2.37 19.85
CA PRO A 81 -2.02 -3.12 20.40
C PRO A 81 -1.61 -4.32 19.52
N HIS A 82 -2.43 -4.70 18.53
CA HIS A 82 -2.17 -5.78 17.59
C HIS A 82 -1.81 -5.30 16.19
N SER A 83 -1.51 -4.00 16.03
CA SER A 83 -1.19 -3.44 14.73
C SER A 83 0.01 -4.13 14.09
N GLU A 84 -0.14 -4.52 12.82
CA GLU A 84 0.94 -5.13 12.04
C GLU A 84 2.06 -4.12 11.72
N LEU A 85 1.70 -2.85 11.54
CA LEU A 85 2.64 -1.78 11.25
C LEU A 85 3.09 -1.06 12.52
N ALA A 86 4.40 -1.08 12.79
CA ALA A 86 4.95 -0.29 13.90
C ALA A 86 4.93 1.23 13.63
N ARG A 87 5.07 1.64 12.36
CA ARG A 87 5.02 3.04 11.89
C ARG A 87 5.01 3.10 10.35
N VAL A 88 4.56 4.23 9.80
CA VAL A 88 4.62 4.53 8.36
C VAL A 88 5.60 5.66 8.05
N HIS A 89 6.26 5.59 6.90
CA HIS A 89 7.17 6.61 6.36
C HIS A 89 6.67 7.13 5.02
N ALA A 90 6.73 8.45 4.83
CA ALA A 90 6.63 9.05 3.51
C ALA A 90 8.00 9.03 2.83
N VAL A 91 8.02 8.68 1.55
CA VAL A 91 9.19 8.74 0.67
C VAL A 91 8.85 9.61 -0.55
N SER A 92 9.78 10.46 -0.98
CA SER A 92 9.59 11.35 -2.13
C SER A 92 10.55 11.07 -3.28
N SER A 93 11.46 10.11 -3.10
CA SER A 93 12.41 9.66 -4.11
C SER A 93 12.87 8.24 -3.83
N ALA A 94 13.38 7.55 -4.86
CA ALA A 94 13.99 6.22 -4.70
C ALA A 94 15.18 6.25 -3.72
N GLY A 95 15.92 7.35 -3.66
CA GLY A 95 17.04 7.54 -2.71
C GLY A 95 16.62 7.49 -1.24
N ASN A 96 15.36 7.80 -0.90
CA ASN A 96 14.86 7.63 0.48
C ASN A 96 14.75 6.17 0.90
N CYS A 97 14.82 5.22 -0.04
CA CYS A 97 14.77 3.79 0.22
C CYS A 97 16.16 3.15 0.38
N GLU A 98 17.24 3.90 0.17
CA GLU A 98 18.60 3.39 0.31
C GLU A 98 18.87 2.88 1.74
N GLY A 99 19.40 1.66 1.83
CA GLY A 99 19.71 1.01 3.11
C GLY A 99 18.48 0.49 3.88
N LEU A 100 17.27 0.65 3.34
CA LEU A 100 16.07 0.07 3.94
C LEU A 100 15.93 -1.40 3.55
N ASP A 101 15.64 -2.27 4.51
CA ASP A 101 15.28 -3.66 4.23
C ASP A 101 13.87 -3.72 3.66
N MET A 102 13.77 -3.78 2.33
CA MET A 102 12.51 -3.81 1.58
C MET A 102 12.50 -5.01 0.61
N PRO A 103 11.34 -5.65 0.39
CA PRO A 103 11.23 -6.70 -0.62
C PRO A 103 11.66 -6.18 -2.02
N PRO A 104 12.46 -6.94 -2.79
CA PRO A 104 12.99 -6.49 -4.07
C PRO A 104 11.94 -5.98 -5.07
N PHE A 105 10.75 -6.57 -5.07
CA PHE A 105 9.66 -6.15 -5.96
C PHE A 105 9.12 -4.75 -5.63
N MET A 106 9.16 -4.34 -4.35
CA MET A 106 8.73 -3.00 -3.93
C MET A 106 9.75 -1.94 -4.31
N LEU A 107 11.04 -2.25 -4.20
CA LEU A 107 12.12 -1.38 -4.67
C LEU A 107 12.01 -1.17 -6.19
N ALA A 108 11.87 -2.25 -6.96
CA ALA A 108 11.68 -2.17 -8.41
C ALA A 108 10.43 -1.36 -8.80
N TYR A 109 9.33 -1.52 -8.04
CA TYR A 109 8.12 -0.72 -8.23
C TYR A 109 8.38 0.78 -7.99
N LEU A 110 9.00 1.13 -6.85
CA LEU A 110 9.27 2.53 -6.48
C LEU A 110 10.23 3.20 -7.46
N GLU A 111 11.30 2.52 -7.88
CA GLU A 111 12.21 3.02 -8.92
C GLU A 111 11.46 3.36 -10.21
N ALA A 112 10.60 2.45 -10.69
CA ALA A 112 9.79 2.67 -11.88
C ALA A 112 8.72 3.75 -11.70
N ALA A 113 8.15 3.89 -10.51
CA ALA A 113 7.14 4.91 -10.20
C ALA A 113 7.77 6.32 -10.17
N PHE A 114 8.90 6.49 -9.49
CA PHE A 114 9.60 7.76 -9.41
C PHE A 114 10.22 8.20 -10.74
N ALA A 115 10.59 7.27 -11.62
CA ALA A 115 11.10 7.61 -12.96
C ALA A 115 10.04 8.21 -13.90
N LYS A 116 8.74 8.06 -13.58
CA LYS A 116 7.61 8.59 -14.37
C LYS A 116 7.15 9.98 -13.93
N THR A 117 7.73 10.52 -12.85
CA THR A 117 7.36 11.81 -12.24
C THR A 117 8.31 12.90 -12.72
#